data_AF-A0A974EDF2-F1
#
_entry.id   AF-A0A974EDF2-F1
#
_cell.length_a   1.000
_cell.length_b   1.000
_cell.length_c   1.000
_cell.angle_alpha   90.00
_cell.angle_beta   90.00
_cell.angle_gamma   90.00
#
_symmetry.space_group_name_H-M   'P 1'
#
loop_
_entity.id
_entity.type
_entity.pdbx_description
1 polymer ?
#
loop_
_entity_poly.entity_id
_entity_poly.type
_entity_poly.pdbx_seq_one_letter_code
_entity_poly.pdbx_strand_id
1 'polypeptide(L)' 'MSAFETLRPIMEKYIVEPDSLQTAFDEPTTDLFSLGMDSMGAFALLDDLAAEGAVIEFTELVENPTVEFIASRLG' A
#
# COMPACT_ATOMS: atom_id res chain seq x y z
N MET A 1 -14.02 8.82 -6.34
CA MET A 1 -13.33 7.53 -6.23
C MET A 1 -13.01 7.33 -4.77
N SER A 2 -13.16 6.10 -4.27
CA SER A 2 -12.73 5.79 -2.90
C SER A 2 -11.21 5.62 -2.85
N ALA A 3 -10.59 5.87 -1.69
CA ALA A 3 -9.15 5.67 -1.50
C ALA A 3 -8.67 4.26 -1.93
N PHE A 4 -9.50 3.24 -1.71
CA PHE A 4 -9.21 1.86 -2.14
C PHE A 4 -9.22 1.68 -3.67
N GLU A 5 -10.08 2.39 -4.40
CA GLU A 5 -10.12 2.36 -5.86
C GLU A 5 -8.87 3.00 -6.48
N THR A 6 -8.32 4.05 -5.84
CA THR A 6 -7.06 4.69 -6.25
C THR A 6 -5.85 3.82 -5.87
N LEU A 7 -5.86 3.22 -4.69
CA LEU A 7 -4.73 2.47 -4.14
C LEU A 7 -4.48 1.13 -4.85
N ARG A 8 -5.54 0.42 -5.23
CA ARG A 8 -5.43 -0.92 -5.86
C ARG A 8 -4.52 -0.97 -7.10
N PRO A 9 -4.69 -0.11 -8.13
CA PRO A 9 -3.82 -0.13 -9.31
C PRO A 9 -2.39 0.30 -9.02
N ILE A 10 -2.15 1.06 -7.93
CA ILE A 10 -0.79 1.43 -7.50
C ILE A 10 -0.12 0.20 -6.86
N MET A 11 -0.81 -0.47 -5.95
CA MET A 11 -0.29 -1.63 -5.22
C MET A 11 -0.03 -2.84 -6.11
N GLU A 12 -0.80 -3.04 -7.19
CA GLU A 12 -0.58 -4.13 -8.16
C GLU A 12 0.82 -4.10 -8.79
N LYS A 13 1.48 -2.93 -8.84
CA LYS A 13 2.86 -2.80 -9.33
C LYS A 13 3.89 -3.40 -8.39
N TYR A 14 3.58 -3.49 -7.09
CA TYR A 14 4.53 -3.81 -6.01
C TYR A 14 4.20 -5.11 -5.29
N ILE A 15 2.95 -5.59 -5.37
CA ILE A 15 2.54 -6.92 -4.91
C ILE A 15 2.24 -7.76 -6.15
N VAL A 16 3.23 -8.55 -6.56
CA VAL A 16 3.19 -9.32 -7.81
C VAL A 16 2.27 -10.54 -7.72
N GLU A 17 2.11 -11.10 -6.52
CA GLU A 17 1.25 -12.26 -6.28
C GLU A 17 -0.23 -11.85 -6.23
N PRO A 18 -1.08 -12.33 -7.15
CA PRO A 18 -2.48 -11.92 -7.20
C PRO A 18 -3.27 -12.25 -5.93
N ASP A 19 -2.99 -13.39 -5.31
CA ASP A 19 -3.63 -13.83 -4.07
C ASP A 19 -3.24 -12.92 -2.89
N SER A 20 -1.99 -12.46 -2.87
CA SER A 20 -1.46 -11.55 -1.85
C SER A 20 -2.05 -10.15 -1.99
N LEU A 21 -2.20 -9.65 -3.23
CA LEU A 21 -2.90 -8.39 -3.49
C LEU A 21 -4.38 -8.49 -3.07
N GLN A 22 -5.05 -9.58 -3.40
CA GLN A 22 -6.45 -9.78 -2.99
C GLN A 22 -6.58 -9.82 -1.46
N THR A 23 -5.69 -10.55 -0.78
CA THR A 23 -5.65 -10.64 0.69
C THR A 23 -5.43 -9.27 1.33
N ALA A 24 -4.55 -8.44 0.78
CA ALA A 24 -4.29 -7.08 1.29
C ALA A 24 -5.55 -6.20 1.29
N PHE A 25 -6.48 -6.42 0.35
CA PHE A 25 -7.71 -5.63 0.24
C PHE A 25 -8.91 -6.27 0.95
N ASP A 26 -8.96 -7.60 1.05
CA ASP A 26 -9.98 -8.31 1.83
C ASP A 26 -9.73 -8.20 3.34
N GLU A 27 -8.46 -8.19 3.75
CA GLU A 27 -8.00 -8.01 5.12
C GLU A 27 -7.06 -6.79 5.20
N PRO A 28 -7.62 -5.55 5.21
CA PRO A 28 -6.84 -4.32 5.04
C PRO A 28 -5.92 -3.97 6.22
N THR A 29 -6.00 -4.71 7.32
CA THR A 29 -5.08 -4.65 8.48
C THR A 29 -3.89 -5.60 8.36
N THR A 30 -3.83 -6.41 7.30
CA THR A 30 -2.75 -7.39 7.10
C THR A 30 -1.46 -6.69 6.71
N ASP A 31 -0.35 -7.19 7.26
CA ASP A 31 0.99 -6.68 7.02
C ASP A 31 1.42 -6.90 5.56
N LEU A 32 1.70 -5.81 4.85
CA LEU A 32 2.07 -5.82 3.44
C LEU A 32 3.42 -6.49 3.16
N PHE A 33 4.37 -6.42 4.09
CA PHE A 33 5.65 -7.12 3.96
C PHE A 33 5.46 -8.63 4.08
N SER A 34 4.51 -9.08 4.90
CA SER A 34 4.13 -10.50 4.98
C SER A 34 3.49 -11.03 3.69
N LEU A 35 2.88 -10.13 2.90
CA LEU A 35 2.26 -10.40 1.60
C LEU A 35 3.22 -10.27 0.41
N GLY A 36 4.53 -10.19 0.68
CA GLY A 36 5.56 -10.20 -0.36
C GLY A 36 5.97 -8.82 -0.87
N MET A 37 5.53 -7.73 -0.24
CA MET A 37 6.11 -6.41 -0.50
C MET A 37 7.56 -6.38 0.00
N ASP A 38 8.48 -5.93 -0.84
CA ASP A 38 9.88 -5.72 -0.46
C ASP A 38 10.16 -4.24 -0.14
N SER A 39 11.34 -3.96 0.44
CA SER A 39 11.70 -2.58 0.80
C SER A 39 11.79 -1.66 -0.42
N MET A 40 12.18 -2.17 -1.59
CA MET A 40 12.30 -1.35 -2.81
C MET A 40 10.93 -0.97 -3.37
N GLY A 41 10.00 -1.92 -3.41
CA GLY A 41 8.60 -1.72 -3.76
C GLY A 41 7.90 -0.80 -2.77
N ALA A 42 8.22 -0.88 -1.47
CA ALA A 42 7.72 0.05 -0.48
C ALA A 42 8.18 1.49 -0.74
N PHE A 43 9.46 1.74 -1.05
CA PHE A 43 9.92 3.08 -1.40
C PHE A 43 9.28 3.61 -2.69
N ALA A 44 9.20 2.77 -3.73
CA ALA A 44 8.56 3.16 -4.98
C ALA A 44 7.04 3.42 -4.80
N LEU A 45 6.37 2.66 -3.93
CA LEU A 45 4.99 2.89 -3.53
C LEU A 45 4.82 4.26 -2.87
N LEU A 46 5.73 4.64 -1.96
CA LEU A 46 5.68 5.95 -1.32
C LEU A 46 5.82 7.10 -2.33
N ASP A 47 6.68 6.95 -3.33
CA ASP A 47 6.82 7.93 -4.42
C ASP A 47 5.52 8.05 -5.25
N ASP A 48 4.90 6.93 -5.60
CA ASP A 48 3.61 6.91 -6.32
C ASP A 48 2.48 7.51 -5.47
N LEU A 49 2.43 7.23 -4.16
CA LEU A 49 1.45 7.80 -3.24
C LEU A 49 1.62 9.31 -3.08
N ALA A 50 2.86 9.80 -3.04
CA ALA A 50 3.15 11.23 -2.99
C ALA A 50 2.65 11.96 -4.24
N ALA A 51 2.68 11.30 -5.41
CA ALA A 51 2.11 11.83 -6.65
C ALA A 51 0.57 11.95 -6.60
N GLU A 52 -0.10 11.08 -5.86
CA GLU A 52 -1.54 11.16 -5.56
C GLU A 52 -1.87 12.12 -4.40
N GLY A 53 -0.86 12.77 -3.81
CA GLY A 53 -1.02 13.74 -2.72
C GLY A 53 -0.97 13.15 -1.31
N ALA A 54 -0.70 11.85 -1.17
CA ALA A 54 -0.50 11.17 0.11
C ALA A 54 0.99 11.08 0.46
N VAL A 55 1.45 12.02 1.29
CA VAL A 55 2.83 12.00 1.81
C VAL A 55 2.87 11.12 3.05
N ILE A 56 3.56 9.99 2.95
CA ILE A 56 3.76 9.01 4.02
C ILE A 56 5.27 8.83 4.20
N GLU A 57 5.75 8.93 5.44
CA GLU A 57 7.14 8.61 5.74
C GLU A 57 7.34 7.11 5.80
N PHE A 58 8.51 6.62 5.35
CA PHE A 58 8.81 5.19 5.40
C PHE A 58 8.72 4.61 6.81
N THR A 59 9.07 5.38 7.85
CA THR A 59 8.90 4.97 9.24
C THR A 59 7.45 4.76 9.62
N GLU A 60 6.53 5.60 9.15
CA GLU A 60 5.10 5.44 9.41
C GLU A 60 4.54 4.19 8.72
N LEU A 61 5.00 3.92 7.49
CA LEU A 61 4.65 2.70 6.75
C LEU A 61 5.18 1.44 7.47
N VAL A 62 6.42 1.46 7.97
CA VAL A 62 6.97 0.31 8.73
C VAL A 62 6.24 0.10 10.05
N GLU A 63 5.78 1.16 10.70
CA GLU A 63 4.97 1.06 11.92
C GLU A 63 3.56 0.52 11.63
N ASN A 64 2.98 0.86 10.48
CA ASN A 64 1.63 0.45 10.08
C ASN A 64 1.59 -0.02 8.62
N PRO A 65 2.18 -1.18 8.28
CA PRO A 65 2.34 -1.62 6.90
C PRO A 65 1.05 -2.24 6.38
N THR A 66 -0.01 -1.46 6.27
CA THR A 66 -1.37 -1.94 6.00
C THR A 66 -2.08 -1.09 4.95
N VAL A 67 -2.98 -1.71 4.19
CA VAL A 67 -3.80 -1.01 3.19
C VAL A 67 -4.70 0.03 3.86
N GLU A 68 -5.27 -0.31 5.03
CA GLU A 68 -6.10 0.60 5.81
C GLU A 68 -5.34 1.90 6.16
N PHE A 69 -4.10 1.77 6.64
CA PHE A 69 -3.28 2.93 6.97
C PHE A 69 -3.01 3.81 5.75
N ILE A 70 -2.60 3.21 4.63
CA ILE A 70 -2.32 3.95 3.40
C ILE A 70 -3.58 4.63 2.86
N ALA A 71 -4.70 3.91 2.82
CA ALA A 71 -5.98 4.44 2.37
C ALA A 71 -6.45 5.62 3.25
N SER A 72 -6.16 5.60 4.56
CA SER A 72 -6.49 6.71 5.48
C SER A 72 -5.76 8.01 5.14
N ARG A 73 -4.67 7.94 4.38
CA ARG A 73 -3.86 9.09 3.93
C ARG A 73 -4.26 9.59 2.55
N LEU A 74 -5.05 8.84 1.78
CA LEU A 74 -5.41 9.15 0.40
C LEU A 74 -6.69 10.01 0.23
N GLY A 75 -7.48 10.22 1.29
CA GLY A 75 -8.62 11.17 1.29
C GLY A 75 -9.87 10.69 0.55
#